data_AF-A0A1X9WD88-F1
#
_entry.id   AF-A0A1X9WD88-F1
#
_cell.length_a   1.000
_cell.length_b   1.000
_cell.length_c   1.000
_cell.angle_alpha   90.00
_cell.angle_beta   90.00
_cell.angle_gamma   90.00
#
_symmetry.space_group_name_H-M   'P 1'
#
loop_
_entity.id
_entity.type
_entity.pdbx_description
1 polymer ?
#
loop_
_entity_poly.entity_id
_entity_poly.type
_entity_poly.pdbx_seq_one_letter_code
_entity_poly.pdbx_strand_id
1 'polypeptide(L)'
;MIFFFWFTMIMIGGFIKIRKFTLLLLLNLEGLILVMSLMMIQIKIFSYVAFSLFSMTLLSLAVLEAALGLCLITLMMRYFTTNEIFLAGMIQQSI
;
A
#
# COMPACT_ATOMS: atom_id res chain seq x y z
N MET A 1 -13.85 -9.07 18.12
CA MET A 1 -12.70 -8.16 18.31
C MET A 1 -11.34 -8.84 18.23
N ILE A 2 -11.10 -9.98 18.92
CA ILE A 2 -9.80 -10.67 18.92
C ILE A 2 -9.31 -11.02 17.51
N PHE A 3 -10.20 -11.45 16.60
CA PHE A 3 -9.84 -11.77 15.21
C PHE A 3 -9.17 -10.60 14.46
N PHE A 4 -9.74 -9.40 14.52
CA PHE A 4 -9.19 -8.23 13.83
C PHE A 4 -7.83 -7.83 14.41
N PHE A 5 -7.63 -7.98 15.72
CA PHE A 5 -6.35 -7.72 16.37
C PHE A 5 -5.24 -8.66 15.86
N TRP A 6 -5.50 -9.97 15.80
CA TRP A 6 -4.54 -10.92 15.22
C TRP A 6 -4.21 -10.59 13.77
N PHE A 7 -5.22 -10.21 12.99
CA PHE A 7 -5.02 -9.85 11.60
C PHE A 7 -4.17 -8.57 11.44
N THR A 8 -4.40 -7.53 12.27
CA THR A 8 -3.52 -6.34 12.27
C THR A 8 -2.07 -6.68 12.59
N MET A 9 -1.81 -7.57 13.54
CA MET A 9 -0.45 -7.98 13.92
C MET A 9 0.26 -8.74 12.78
N ILE A 10 -0.46 -9.56 12.02
CA ILE A 10 0.09 -10.25 10.85
C ILE A 10 0.47 -9.24 9.76
N MET A 11 -0.40 -8.27 9.47
CA MET A 11 -0.18 -7.25 8.44
C MET A 11 0.99 -6.33 8.80
N ILE A 12 1.11 -5.90 10.06
CA ILE A 12 2.25 -5.14 10.58
C ILE A 12 3.54 -5.96 10.49
N GLY A 13 3.48 -7.25 10.87
CA GLY A 13 4.61 -8.17 10.74
C GLY A 13 5.07 -8.35 9.29
N GLY A 14 4.13 -8.39 8.35
CA GLY A 14 4.39 -8.42 6.91
C GLY A 14 5.04 -7.13 6.41
N PHE A 15 4.50 -5.98 6.81
CA PHE A 15 5.02 -4.65 6.46
C PHE A 15 6.49 -4.48 6.88
N ILE A 16 6.85 -4.88 8.10
CA ILE A 16 8.22 -4.71 8.63
C ILE A 16 9.22 -5.66 7.96
N LYS A 17 8.82 -6.89 7.64
CA LYS A 17 9.71 -7.93 7.10
C LYS A 17 9.95 -7.82 5.60
N ILE A 18 8.97 -7.31 4.84
CA ILE A 18 9.04 -7.26 3.38
C ILE A 18 9.70 -5.96 2.95
N ARG A 19 11.01 -6.03 2.64
CA ARG A 19 11.78 -4.88 2.14
C ARG A 19 11.99 -4.86 0.62
N LYS A 20 11.80 -5.99 -0.06
CA LYS A 20 12.20 -6.16 -1.47
C LYS A 20 11.09 -5.93 -2.49
N PHE A 21 9.83 -6.09 -2.10
CA PHE A 21 8.69 -6.00 -3.02
C PHE A 21 7.80 -4.83 -2.63
N THR A 22 8.05 -3.66 -3.23
CA THR A 22 7.32 -2.40 -2.99
C THR A 22 5.81 -2.56 -3.18
N LEU A 23 5.40 -3.40 -4.14
CA LEU A 23 4.00 -3.72 -4.41
C LEU A 23 3.34 -4.52 -3.26
N LEU A 24 4.09 -5.44 -2.65
CA LEU A 24 3.61 -6.22 -1.51
C LEU A 24 3.57 -5.40 -0.22
N LEU A 25 4.43 -4.36 -0.14
CA LEU A 25 4.39 -3.32 0.88
C LEU A 25 3.11 -2.47 0.78
N LEU A 26 2.74 -2.03 -0.43
CA LEU A 26 1.49 -1.30 -0.69
C LEU A 26 0.25 -2.15 -0.35
N LEU A 27 0.24 -3.43 -0.72
CA LEU A 27 -0.85 -4.35 -0.37
C LEU A 27 -0.99 -4.53 1.15
N ASN A 28 0.12 -4.56 1.89
CA ASN A 28 0.07 -4.64 3.35
C ASN A 28 -0.49 -3.36 3.99
N LEU A 29 -0.18 -2.19 3.44
CA LEU A 29 -0.76 -0.91 3.88
C LEU A 29 -2.28 -0.88 3.65
N GLU A 30 -2.72 -1.21 2.43
CA GLU A 30 -4.14 -1.26 2.06
C GLU A 30 -4.95 -2.19 2.96
N GLY A 31 -4.45 -3.41 3.18
CA GLY A 31 -5.14 -4.35 4.05
C GLY A 31 -5.16 -3.90 5.52
N LEU A 32 -4.21 -3.08 5.97
CA LEU A 32 -4.21 -2.52 7.32
C LEU A 32 -5.31 -1.44 7.47
N ILE A 33 -5.48 -0.57 6.47
CA ILE A 33 -6.54 0.45 6.44
C ILE A 33 -7.93 -0.19 6.37
N LEU A 34 -8.08 -1.26 5.57
CA LEU A 34 -9.32 -2.04 5.48
C LEU A 34 -9.70 -2.68 6.83
N VAL A 35 -8.72 -3.14 7.60
CA VAL A 35 -8.97 -3.73 8.91
C VAL A 35 -9.37 -2.67 9.93
N MET A 36 -8.74 -1.49 9.89
CA MET A 36 -9.10 -0.36 10.74
C MET A 36 -10.52 0.13 10.48
N SER A 37 -10.92 0.26 9.21
CA SER A 37 -12.29 0.65 8.84
C SER A 37 -13.33 -0.36 9.32
N LEU A 38 -13.08 -1.67 9.16
CA LEU A 38 -13.97 -2.71 9.67
C LEU A 38 -14.05 -2.73 11.20
N MET A 39 -12.94 -2.49 11.91
CA MET A 39 -12.95 -2.38 13.38
C MET A 39 -13.80 -1.19 13.83
N MET A 40 -13.70 -0.04 13.16
CA MET A 40 -14.49 1.14 13.49
C MET A 40 -15.99 0.92 13.27
N ILE A 41 -16.39 0.20 12.22
CA ILE A 41 -17.80 -0.16 11.98
C ILE A 41 -18.33 -1.10 13.09
N GLN A 42 -17.50 -2.00 13.60
CA GLN A 42 -17.89 -2.93 14.65
C GLN A 42 -17.99 -2.30 16.04
N ILE A 43 -17.20 -1.24 16.32
CA ILE A 43 -17.26 -0.49 17.56
C ILE A 43 -18.53 0.37 17.53
N LYS A 44 -19.66 -0.19 18.02
CA LYS A 44 -20.97 0.48 18.14
C LYS A 44 -21.01 1.54 19.26
N ILE A 45 -20.02 2.43 19.30
CA ILE A 45 -19.89 3.43 20.35
C ILE A 45 -20.04 4.81 19.71
N PHE A 46 -21.28 5.30 19.70
CA PHE A 46 -21.74 6.61 19.21
C PHE A 46 -21.77 6.85 17.69
N SER A 47 -22.89 7.41 17.20
CA SER A 47 -23.13 7.88 15.82
C SER A 47 -22.63 6.95 14.69
N TYR A 48 -23.44 5.93 14.38
CA TYR A 48 -23.22 5.04 13.23
C TYR A 48 -22.97 5.80 11.92
N VAL A 49 -23.63 6.96 11.73
CA VAL A 49 -23.49 7.81 10.55
C VAL A 49 -22.10 8.46 10.48
N ALA A 50 -21.60 9.01 11.58
CA ALA A 50 -20.28 9.67 11.58
C ALA A 50 -19.14 8.67 11.36
N PHE A 51 -19.18 7.49 11.99
CA PHE A 51 -18.17 6.45 11.78
C PHE A 51 -18.25 5.80 10.39
N SER A 52 -19.46 5.65 9.83
CA SER A 52 -19.64 5.21 8.45
C SER A 52 -19.00 6.19 7.46
N LEU A 53 -19.30 7.49 7.60
CA LEU A 53 -18.68 8.53 6.77
C LEU A 53 -17.16 8.57 6.93
N PHE A 54 -16.66 8.47 8.17
CA PHE A 54 -15.23 8.42 8.46
C PHE A 54 -14.55 7.20 7.80
N SER A 55 -15.16 6.02 7.91
CA SER A 55 -14.69 4.80 7.25
C SER A 55 -14.64 4.95 5.73
N MET A 56 -15.65 5.58 5.12
CA MET A 56 -15.68 5.84 3.68
C MET A 56 -14.57 6.82 3.27
N THR A 57 -14.32 7.87 4.06
CA THR A 57 -13.21 8.78 3.79
C THR A 57 -11.85 8.10 3.91
N LEU A 58 -11.64 7.24 4.91
CA LEU A 58 -10.42 6.46 5.07
C LEU A 58 -10.18 5.54 3.86
N LEU A 59 -11.23 4.85 3.39
CA LEU A 59 -11.16 4.02 2.18
C LEU A 59 -10.81 4.85 0.95
N SER A 60 -11.39 6.05 0.80
CA SER A 60 -11.08 6.91 -0.35
C SER A 60 -9.63 7.42 -0.33
N LEU A 61 -9.09 7.73 0.86
CA LEU A 61 -7.70 8.15 1.04
C LEU A 61 -6.74 6.99 0.78
N ALA A 62 -7.08 5.78 1.19
CA ALA A 62 -6.29 4.57 0.91
C ALA A 62 -6.15 4.36 -0.61
N VAL A 63 -7.28 4.36 -1.33
CA VAL A 63 -7.28 4.21 -2.81
C VAL A 63 -6.42 5.27 -3.48
N LEU A 64 -6.46 6.52 -2.99
CA LEU A 64 -5.60 7.60 -3.50
C LEU A 64 -4.12 7.33 -3.22
N GLU A 65 -3.77 6.88 -2.00
CA GLU A 65 -2.41 6.49 -1.63
C GLU A 65 -1.89 5.35 -2.51
N ALA A 66 -2.69 4.30 -2.74
CA ALA A 66 -2.31 3.20 -3.63
C ALA A 66 -2.12 3.65 -5.08
N ALA A 67 -2.99 4.53 -5.60
CA ALA A 67 -2.84 5.09 -6.94
C ALA A 67 -1.52 5.87 -7.07
N LEU A 68 -1.17 6.69 -6.07
CA LEU A 68 0.10 7.41 -6.02
C LEU A 68 1.29 6.46 -5.91
N GLY A 69 1.21 5.44 -5.05
CA GLY A 69 2.24 4.41 -4.90
C GLY A 69 2.50 3.64 -6.21
N LEU A 70 1.45 3.25 -6.92
CA LEU A 70 1.56 2.61 -8.23
C LEU A 70 2.16 3.56 -9.28
N CYS A 71 1.75 4.83 -9.30
CA CYS A 71 2.32 5.84 -10.17
C CYS A 71 3.84 5.98 -9.96
N LEU A 72 4.30 6.08 -8.71
CA LEU A 72 5.72 6.14 -8.37
C LEU A 72 6.47 4.88 -8.81
N ILE A 73 5.91 3.69 -8.59
CA ILE A 73 6.51 2.43 -9.05
C ILE A 73 6.67 2.43 -10.57
N THR A 74 5.63 2.81 -11.32
CA THR A 74 5.71 2.87 -12.78
C THR A 74 6.76 3.85 -13.28
N LEU A 75 6.89 5.01 -12.61
CA LEU A 75 7.91 6.01 -12.94
C LEU A 75 9.32 5.50 -12.64
N MET A 76 9.52 4.82 -11.50
CA MET A 76 10.81 4.18 -11.19
C MET A 76 11.17 3.10 -12.22
N MET A 77 10.23 2.21 -12.56
CA MET A 77 10.47 1.17 -13.57
C MET A 77 10.83 1.77 -14.94
N ARG A 78 10.17 2.88 -15.32
CA ARG A 78 10.51 3.61 -16.54
C ARG A 78 11.92 4.21 -16.49
N TYR A 79 12.32 4.77 -15.35
CA TYR A 79 13.65 5.34 -15.17
C TYR A 79 14.76 4.27 -15.21
N PHE A 80 14.56 3.14 -14.53
CA PHE A 80 15.52 2.02 -14.56
C PHE A 80 15.65 1.40 -15.95
N THR A 81 14.53 1.16 -16.64
CA THR A 81 14.56 0.61 -18.00
C THR A 81 15.25 1.54 -18.99
N THR A 82 15.05 2.86 -18.91
CA THR A 82 15.79 3.81 -19.76
C THR A 82 17.30 3.80 -19.48
N ASN A 83 17.70 3.66 -18.22
CA ASN A 83 19.12 3.61 -17.85
C ASN A 83 19.78 2.30 -18.28
N GLU A 84 19.09 1.16 -18.20
CA GLU A 84 19.61 -0.13 -18.69
C GLU A 84 19.82 -0.12 -20.21
N ILE A 85 18.91 0.50 -20.97
CA ILE A 85 19.07 0.66 -22.43
C ILE A 85 20.28 1.55 -22.75
N PHE A 86 20.44 2.65 -22.00
CA PHE A 86 21.59 3.55 -22.18
C PHE A 86 22.91 2.87 -21.77
N LEU A 87 22.90 2.08 -20.69
CA LEU A 87 24.05 1.31 -20.23
C LEU A 87 24.42 0.20 -21.23
N ALA A 88 23.44 -0.51 -21.78
CA ALA A 88 23.64 -1.49 -22.86
C ALA A 88 24.18 -0.82 -24.14
N GLY A 89 23.68 0.37 -24.49
CA GLY A 89 24.17 1.17 -25.62
C GLY A 89 25.62 1.66 -25.44
N MET A 90 25.99 2.08 -24.22
CA MET A 90 27.38 2.45 -23.90
C MET A 90 28.31 1.23 -23.95
N ILE A 91 27.87 0.07 -23.47
CA ILE A 91 28.65 -1.17 -23.55
C ILE A 91 28.90 -1.57 -25.01
N GLN A 92 27.91 -1.42 -25.90
CA GLN A 92 28.05 -1.75 -27.32
C GLN A 92 29.01 -0.84 -28.10
N GLN A 93 29.23 0.41 -27.66
CA GLN A 93 30.23 1.29 -28.27
C GLN A 93 31.67 0.99 -27.83
N SER A 94 31.85 0.20 -26.77
CA SER A 94 33.16 -0.13 -26.21
C SER A 94 33.73 -1.47 -26.67
N ILE A 95 32.96 -2.26 -27.44
CA ILE A 95 33.38 -3.49 -28.11
C ILE A 95 33.65 -3.16 -29.58
#